data_AF-A0A2V8BXI4-F1
#
_entry.id   AF-A0A2V8BXI4-F1
#
_cell.length_a   1.000
_cell.length_b   1.000
_cell.length_c   1.000
_cell.angle_alpha   90.00
_cell.angle_beta   90.00
_cell.angle_gamma   90.00
#
_symmetry.space_group_name_H-M   'P 1'
#
loop_
_entity.id
_entity.type
_entity.pdbx_description
1 polymer ?
#
loop_
_entity_poly.entity_id
_entity_poly.type
_entity_poly.pdbx_seq_one_letter_code
_entity_poly.pdbx_strand_id
1 'polypeptide(L)'
;MPTFKPGFAQDLRRVLDDKDIDAVVIATPNHWHALATIWALQAGKHVYVEKPASHTVWEGRRMVEAAQRYDRIVQVGTMNRSRPAVRQAIKFMHEGGIGRVYMARGLCFKPRPPIGKYPDGPLAPGEKYALTVGSTAYEPTYDEQYLSKVDYDLWLGPAPKRPFNRNRFHYNWHWHWDYGNGDTGNQGPHQFDIARWGLNKQEHPTRIRSVGGYFGPEASQETPDVQTALFEYADGTILEFATRGEATNDEGTQRIGNLFYGTTGWVWVDGDGRKWQSYFGHKN
;
A
#
# COMPACT_ATOMS: atom_id res chain seq x y z
N MET A 1 -2.76 39.36 -10.73
CA MET A 1 -2.03 38.07 -10.66
C MET A 1 -2.66 37.13 -11.66
N PRO A 2 -1.91 36.43 -12.52
CA PRO A 2 -2.50 35.37 -13.32
C PRO A 2 -2.95 34.27 -12.36
N THR A 3 -4.27 34.08 -12.28
CA THR A 3 -4.87 32.95 -11.57
C THR A 3 -4.76 31.73 -12.46
N PHE A 4 -3.73 30.92 -12.28
CA PHE A 4 -3.68 29.61 -12.90
C PHE A 4 -4.89 28.81 -12.42
N LYS A 5 -5.73 28.35 -13.36
CA LYS A 5 -6.84 27.43 -13.08
C LYS A 5 -6.41 26.04 -13.53
N PRO A 6 -6.39 25.04 -12.64
CA PRO A 6 -6.09 23.67 -13.04
C PRO A 6 -7.03 23.21 -14.15
N GLY A 7 -6.45 22.65 -15.21
CA GLY A 7 -7.21 21.96 -16.25
C GLY A 7 -7.74 20.60 -15.76
N PHE A 8 -8.62 19.99 -16.55
CA PHE A 8 -9.09 18.63 -16.34
C PHE A 8 -9.01 17.87 -17.65
N ALA A 9 -8.46 16.66 -17.59
CA ALA A 9 -8.53 15.68 -18.65
C ALA A 9 -8.97 14.34 -18.05
N GLN A 10 -9.95 13.70 -18.69
CA GLN A 10 -10.43 12.38 -18.27
C GLN A 10 -9.40 11.28 -18.54
N ASP A 11 -8.68 11.40 -19.65
CA ASP A 11 -7.63 10.47 -20.06
C ASP A 11 -6.26 10.99 -19.67
N LEU A 12 -5.55 10.23 -18.84
CA LEU A 12 -4.23 10.59 -18.33
C LEU A 12 -3.22 10.85 -19.46
N ARG A 13 -3.36 10.20 -20.62
CA ARG A 13 -2.45 10.36 -21.77
C ARG A 13 -2.43 11.80 -22.27
N ARG A 14 -3.55 12.52 -22.19
CA ARG A 14 -3.63 13.94 -22.55
C ARG A 14 -2.80 14.83 -21.63
N VAL A 15 -2.72 14.47 -20.34
CA VAL A 15 -1.84 15.14 -19.37
C VAL A 15 -0.38 14.84 -19.68
N LEU A 16 -0.07 13.61 -20.08
CA LEU A 16 1.31 13.22 -20.43
C LEU A 16 1.81 13.87 -21.73
N ASP A 17 0.92 14.09 -22.70
CA ASP A 17 1.24 14.74 -23.98
C ASP A 17 1.60 16.23 -23.82
N ASP A 18 1.09 16.88 -22.77
CA ASP A 18 1.32 18.29 -22.49
C ASP A 18 2.81 18.56 -22.21
N LYS A 19 3.42 19.45 -23.00
CA LYS A 19 4.85 19.77 -22.92
C LYS A 19 5.16 20.76 -21.79
N ASP A 20 4.16 21.47 -21.28
CA ASP A 20 4.34 22.43 -20.19
C ASP A 20 4.33 21.77 -18.80
N ILE A 21 4.03 20.47 -18.73
CA ILE A 21 4.08 19.67 -17.48
C ILE A 21 5.45 19.01 -17.33
N ASP A 22 6.15 19.28 -16.23
CA ASP A 22 7.46 18.66 -15.93
C ASP A 22 7.35 17.37 -15.11
N ALA A 23 6.33 17.28 -14.24
CA ALA A 23 6.18 16.20 -13.28
C ALA A 23 4.71 15.83 -13.06
N VAL A 24 4.46 14.57 -12.72
CA VAL A 24 3.13 14.04 -12.41
C VAL A 24 3.09 13.32 -11.07
N VAL A 25 1.92 13.39 -10.42
CA VAL A 25 1.59 12.60 -9.24
C VAL A 25 0.62 11.51 -9.67
N ILE A 26 0.99 10.25 -9.50
CA ILE A 26 0.17 9.08 -9.81
C ILE A 26 -0.45 8.58 -8.50
N ALA A 27 -1.76 8.82 -8.34
CA ALA A 27 -2.58 8.38 -7.21
C ALA A 27 -3.80 7.57 -7.67
N THR A 28 -3.58 6.69 -8.64
CA THR A 28 -4.60 5.79 -9.22
C THR A 28 -4.69 4.50 -8.38
N PRO A 29 -5.54 3.52 -8.72
CA PRO A 29 -5.46 2.19 -8.10
C PRO A 29 -4.14 1.47 -8.44
N ASN A 30 -3.76 0.46 -7.64
CA ASN A 30 -2.44 -0.18 -7.74
C ASN A 30 -2.13 -0.75 -9.13
N HIS A 31 -3.13 -1.31 -9.82
CA HIS A 31 -2.95 -1.90 -11.15
C HIS A 31 -2.51 -0.87 -12.21
N TRP A 32 -2.77 0.42 -11.99
CA TRP A 32 -2.35 1.49 -12.89
C TRP A 32 -0.96 2.05 -12.60
N HIS A 33 -0.48 1.94 -11.37
CA HIS A 33 0.71 2.67 -10.90
C HIS A 33 1.94 2.47 -11.80
N ALA A 34 2.27 1.22 -12.13
CA ALA A 34 3.46 0.91 -12.90
C ALA A 34 3.36 1.40 -14.35
N LEU A 35 2.25 1.11 -15.03
CA LEU A 35 2.05 1.49 -16.43
C LEU A 35 1.99 3.02 -16.57
N ALA A 36 1.23 3.69 -15.71
CA ALA A 36 1.13 5.15 -15.72
C ALA A 36 2.48 5.81 -15.42
N THR A 37 3.27 5.25 -14.49
CA THR A 37 4.64 5.70 -14.23
C THR A 37 5.51 5.55 -15.49
N ILE A 38 5.53 4.37 -16.12
CA ILE A 38 6.35 4.12 -17.31
C ILE A 38 5.97 5.05 -18.47
N TRP A 39 4.68 5.25 -18.73
CA TRP A 39 4.21 6.19 -19.76
C TRP A 39 4.61 7.63 -19.44
N ALA A 40 4.53 8.06 -18.18
CA ALA A 40 4.97 9.39 -17.79
C ALA A 40 6.48 9.58 -18.02
N LEU A 41 7.30 8.58 -17.69
CA LEU A 41 8.74 8.61 -17.95
C LEU A 41 9.05 8.66 -19.44
N GLN A 42 8.34 7.87 -20.26
CA GLN A 42 8.42 7.90 -21.73
C GLN A 42 8.06 9.28 -22.32
N ALA A 43 7.08 9.96 -21.72
CA ALA A 43 6.70 11.32 -22.08
C ALA A 43 7.67 12.39 -21.54
N GLY A 44 8.75 11.98 -20.87
CA GLY A 44 9.79 12.86 -20.35
C GLY A 44 9.44 13.53 -19.03
N LYS A 45 8.52 12.96 -18.24
CA LYS A 45 8.04 13.54 -16.97
C LYS A 45 8.74 12.93 -15.75
N HIS A 46 8.96 13.72 -14.72
CA HIS A 46 9.28 13.20 -13.38
C HIS A 46 8.02 12.63 -12.73
N VAL A 47 8.18 11.65 -11.83
CA VAL A 47 7.03 10.94 -11.24
C VAL A 47 7.13 10.89 -9.72
N TYR A 48 6.05 11.28 -9.05
CA TYR A 48 5.74 10.80 -7.71
C TYR A 48 4.61 9.79 -7.82
N VAL A 49 4.80 8.56 -7.34
CA VAL A 49 3.78 7.50 -7.37
C VAL A 49 3.40 7.11 -5.94
N GLU A 50 2.09 7.04 -5.67
CA GLU A 50 1.59 6.62 -4.37
C GLU A 50 1.95 5.17 -4.05
N LYS A 51 1.93 4.83 -2.76
CA LYS A 51 2.17 3.45 -2.31
C LYS A 51 0.88 2.63 -2.40
N PRO A 52 0.98 1.31 -2.68
CA PRO A 52 2.17 0.57 -3.09
C PRO A 52 2.61 0.95 -4.51
N ALA A 53 3.92 0.97 -4.78
CA ALA A 53 4.46 1.47 -6.06
C ALA A 53 4.00 0.68 -7.30
N SER A 54 3.65 -0.60 -7.14
CA SER A 54 3.24 -1.49 -8.22
C SER A 54 2.32 -2.59 -7.71
N HIS A 55 1.64 -3.28 -8.62
CA HIS A 55 0.79 -4.42 -8.30
C HIS A 55 1.64 -5.70 -8.15
N THR A 56 2.67 -5.87 -8.98
CA THR A 56 3.62 -6.99 -8.90
C THR A 56 5.08 -6.55 -8.71
N VAL A 57 5.95 -7.47 -8.28
CA VAL A 57 7.41 -7.22 -8.16
C VAL A 57 8.05 -6.97 -9.52
N TRP A 58 7.60 -7.67 -10.56
CA TRP A 58 8.14 -7.54 -11.91
C TRP A 58 7.90 -6.13 -12.47
N GLU A 59 6.68 -5.61 -12.30
CA GLU A 59 6.33 -4.24 -12.68
C GLU A 59 7.24 -3.20 -12.00
N GLY A 60 7.49 -3.34 -10.70
CA GLY A 60 8.38 -2.43 -9.96
C GLY A 60 9.80 -2.40 -10.55
N ARG A 61 10.33 -3.55 -11.00
CA ARG A 61 11.63 -3.61 -11.69
C ARG A 61 11.60 -2.88 -13.04
N ARG A 62 10.52 -3.03 -13.79
CA ARG A 62 10.31 -2.30 -15.05
C ARG A 62 10.24 -0.79 -14.85
N MET A 63 9.66 -0.33 -13.75
CA MET A 63 9.66 1.10 -13.38
C MET A 63 11.07 1.62 -13.13
N VAL A 64 11.92 0.87 -12.42
CA VAL A 64 13.33 1.25 -12.17
C VAL A 64 14.11 1.33 -13.47
N GLU A 65 13.96 0.34 -14.35
CA GLU A 65 14.60 0.34 -15.68
C GLU A 65 14.13 1.51 -16.54
N ALA A 66 12.84 1.84 -16.52
CA ALA A 66 12.31 3.00 -17.23
C ALA A 66 12.88 4.31 -16.68
N ALA A 67 12.95 4.47 -15.35
CA ALA A 67 13.48 5.67 -14.71
C ALA A 67 14.94 5.91 -15.12
N GLN A 68 15.75 4.86 -15.14
CA GLN A 68 17.15 4.90 -15.60
C GLN A 68 17.25 5.21 -17.10
N ARG A 69 16.45 4.52 -17.93
CA ARG A 69 16.49 4.68 -19.39
C ARG A 69 16.13 6.08 -19.85
N TYR A 70 15.09 6.68 -19.25
CA TYR A 70 14.61 8.00 -19.63
C TYR A 70 15.24 9.13 -18.82
N ASP A 71 16.16 8.81 -17.90
CA ASP A 71 16.86 9.75 -17.02
C ASP A 71 15.87 10.68 -16.29
N ARG A 72 14.95 10.07 -15.53
CA ARG A 72 13.90 10.78 -14.80
C ARG A 72 13.82 10.31 -13.35
N ILE A 73 13.63 11.29 -12.47
CA ILE A 73 13.38 11.05 -11.05
C ILE A 73 12.01 10.37 -10.86
N VAL A 74 12.03 9.28 -10.08
CA VAL A 74 10.84 8.61 -9.56
C VAL A 74 10.91 8.56 -8.04
N GLN A 75 9.86 9.03 -7.38
CA GLN A 75 9.70 8.92 -5.93
C GLN A 75 8.44 8.12 -5.60
N VAL A 76 8.59 7.14 -4.71
CA VAL A 76 7.44 6.42 -4.12
C VAL A 76 6.98 7.16 -2.86
N GLY A 77 5.67 7.24 -2.65
CA GLY A 77 5.06 7.91 -1.51
C GLY A 77 5.26 7.22 -0.16
N THR A 78 6.50 7.13 0.34
CA THR A 78 6.86 6.61 1.67
C THR A 78 6.96 7.73 2.71
N MET A 79 5.89 8.53 2.86
CA MET A 79 5.82 9.70 3.74
C MET A 79 6.18 9.45 5.22
N ASN A 80 6.05 8.22 5.73
CA ASN A 80 6.42 7.91 7.13
C ASN A 80 7.92 8.14 7.40
N ARG A 81 8.78 8.08 6.37
CA ARG A 81 10.20 8.42 6.51
C ARG A 81 10.46 9.89 6.87
N SER A 82 9.52 10.77 6.58
CA SER A 82 9.61 12.20 6.89
C SER A 82 9.15 12.52 8.32
N ARG A 83 8.60 11.55 9.06
CA ARG A 83 8.13 11.76 10.43
C ARG A 83 9.32 11.93 11.40
N PRO A 84 9.35 12.98 12.24
CA PRO A 84 10.45 13.20 13.18
C PRO A 84 10.71 12.03 14.13
N ALA A 85 9.65 11.44 14.71
CA ALA A 85 9.78 10.32 15.65
C ALA A 85 10.36 9.06 14.97
N VAL A 86 9.93 8.75 13.74
CA VAL A 86 10.51 7.64 12.96
C VAL A 86 12.00 7.89 12.69
N ARG A 87 12.37 9.09 12.23
CA ARG A 87 13.78 9.43 11.97
C ARG A 87 14.65 9.30 13.22
N GLN A 88 14.14 9.71 14.38
CA GLN A 88 14.83 9.56 15.67
C GLN A 88 15.01 8.08 16.05
N ALA A 89 13.95 7.26 15.94
CA ALA A 89 14.02 5.83 16.24
C ALA A 89 15.04 5.11 15.35
N ILE A 90 15.02 5.39 14.05
CA ILE A 90 15.93 4.79 13.09
C ILE A 90 17.38 5.22 13.37
N LYS A 91 17.62 6.52 13.59
CA LYS A 91 18.95 7.03 13.98
C LYS A 91 19.46 6.33 15.23
N PHE A 92 18.64 6.25 16.28
CA PHE A 92 18.99 5.58 17.53
C PHE A 92 19.38 4.12 17.31
N MET A 93 18.61 3.36 16.51
CA MET A 93 18.93 1.97 16.21
C MET A 93 20.23 1.83 15.39
N HIS A 94 20.43 2.67 14.38
CA HIS A 94 21.61 2.65 13.51
C HIS A 94 22.89 3.07 14.25
N GLU A 95 22.76 3.88 15.30
CA GLU A 95 23.86 4.25 16.20
C GLU A 95 24.12 3.21 17.31
N GLY A 96 23.47 2.04 17.25
CA GLY A 96 23.70 0.94 18.18
C GLY A 96 22.89 1.01 19.47
N GLY A 97 21.83 1.82 19.51
CA GLY A 97 20.98 2.03 20.69
C GLY A 97 20.35 0.77 21.27
N ILE A 98 20.21 -0.33 20.50
CA ILE A 98 19.81 -1.66 21.00
C ILE A 98 20.83 -2.75 20.60
N GLY A 99 22.08 -2.36 20.39
CA GLY A 99 23.12 -3.22 19.83
C GLY A 99 22.83 -3.58 18.39
N ARG A 100 23.20 -4.80 17.97
CA ARG A 100 22.96 -5.28 16.59
C ARG A 100 21.50 -5.68 16.45
N VAL A 101 20.74 -4.96 15.62
CA VAL A 101 19.36 -5.33 15.25
C VAL A 101 19.40 -6.62 14.42
N TYR A 102 18.74 -7.67 14.89
CA TYR A 102 18.71 -8.97 14.21
C TYR A 102 17.32 -9.32 13.65
N MET A 103 16.27 -8.66 14.13
CA MET A 103 14.90 -8.89 13.65
C MET A 103 14.07 -7.61 13.66
N ALA A 104 13.22 -7.45 12.64
CA ALA A 104 12.13 -6.49 12.63
C ALA A 104 10.80 -7.20 12.39
N ARG A 105 9.73 -6.64 12.95
CA ARG A 105 8.35 -7.06 12.72
C ARG A 105 7.55 -5.87 12.22
N GLY A 106 6.79 -6.04 11.15
CA GLY A 106 5.78 -5.08 10.70
C GLY A 106 4.39 -5.62 11.00
N LEU A 107 3.57 -4.83 11.68
CA LEU A 107 2.24 -5.25 12.12
C LEU A 107 1.14 -4.49 11.38
N CYS A 108 0.15 -5.23 10.91
CA CYS A 108 -1.10 -4.69 10.40
C CYS A 108 -2.28 -5.44 11.03
N PHE A 109 -2.50 -5.22 12.32
CA PHE A 109 -3.58 -5.85 13.11
C PHE A 109 -4.81 -4.94 13.14
N LYS A 110 -5.34 -4.70 11.95
CA LYS A 110 -6.44 -3.76 11.72
C LYS A 110 -7.70 -4.55 11.40
N PRO A 111 -8.69 -4.59 12.30
CA PRO A 111 -9.96 -5.22 12.01
C PRO A 111 -10.60 -4.64 10.74
N ARG A 112 -11.05 -5.52 9.84
CA ARG A 112 -11.73 -5.15 8.59
C ARG A 112 -13.13 -5.76 8.57
N PRO A 113 -14.20 -4.96 8.56
CA PRO A 113 -15.53 -5.50 8.34
C PRO A 113 -15.61 -6.13 6.94
N PRO A 114 -16.39 -7.21 6.76
CA PRO A 114 -16.50 -7.87 5.47
C PRO A 114 -17.14 -6.95 4.42
N ILE A 115 -16.76 -7.16 3.17
CA ILE A 115 -17.41 -6.52 2.02
C ILE A 115 -18.54 -7.40 1.49
N GLY A 116 -19.64 -6.79 1.04
CA GLY A 116 -20.81 -7.51 0.56
C GLY A 116 -20.57 -8.31 -0.72
N LYS A 117 -21.57 -9.09 -1.15
CA LYS A 117 -21.62 -9.77 -2.44
C LYS A 117 -22.76 -9.18 -3.26
N TYR A 118 -22.44 -8.54 -4.37
CA TYR A 118 -23.42 -7.93 -5.28
C TYR A 118 -23.22 -8.49 -6.69
N PRO A 119 -24.30 -8.61 -7.47
CA PRO A 119 -24.21 -9.01 -8.87
C PRO A 119 -23.47 -7.96 -9.69
N ASP A 120 -22.96 -8.39 -10.84
CA ASP A 120 -22.42 -7.48 -11.84
C ASP A 120 -23.52 -6.57 -12.40
N GLY A 121 -23.15 -5.34 -12.72
CA GLY A 121 -24.04 -4.31 -13.25
C GLY A 121 -24.25 -3.10 -12.33
N PRO A 122 -24.91 -2.04 -12.85
CA PRO A 122 -25.31 -0.87 -12.07
C PRO A 122 -26.25 -1.23 -10.92
N LEU A 123 -26.35 -0.37 -9.91
CA LEU A 123 -27.42 -0.51 -8.92
C LEU A 123 -28.77 -0.28 -9.58
N ALA A 124 -29.79 -0.99 -9.08
CA ALA A 124 -31.17 -0.67 -9.40
C ALA A 124 -31.60 0.64 -8.72
N PRO A 125 -32.57 1.37 -9.28
CA PRO A 125 -33.08 2.60 -8.67
C PRO A 125 -33.52 2.38 -7.21
N GLY A 126 -33.00 3.20 -6.30
CA GLY A 126 -33.33 3.16 -4.87
C GLY A 126 -32.49 2.20 -4.02
N GLU A 127 -31.64 1.36 -4.63
CA GLU A 127 -30.66 0.58 -3.88
C GLU A 127 -29.64 1.50 -3.20
N LYS A 128 -29.19 1.09 -2.02
CA LYS A 128 -28.11 1.75 -1.29
C LYS A 128 -26.93 0.81 -1.21
N TYR A 129 -25.74 1.35 -1.44
CA TYR A 129 -24.49 0.61 -1.33
C TYR A 129 -23.63 1.22 -0.24
N ALA A 130 -23.01 0.38 0.57
CA ALA A 130 -21.98 0.76 1.52
C ALA A 130 -20.76 -0.14 1.28
N LEU A 131 -19.56 0.41 1.45
CA LEU A 131 -18.31 -0.33 1.21
C LEU A 131 -18.21 -1.60 2.05
N THR A 132 -18.74 -1.60 3.27
CA THR A 132 -18.70 -2.74 4.16
C THR A 132 -20.08 -3.11 4.69
N VAL A 133 -20.27 -4.40 4.97
CA VAL A 133 -21.50 -4.91 5.59
C VAL A 133 -21.70 -4.22 6.94
N GLY A 134 -22.92 -3.76 7.21
CA GLY A 134 -23.28 -3.08 8.45
C GLY A 134 -22.90 -1.60 8.55
N SER A 135 -22.23 -1.03 7.54
CA SER A 135 -21.98 0.42 7.49
C SER A 135 -23.28 1.19 7.22
N THR A 136 -23.42 2.35 7.85
CA THR A 136 -24.49 3.34 7.59
C THR A 136 -24.02 4.50 6.73
N ALA A 137 -22.73 4.54 6.37
CA ALA A 137 -22.18 5.45 5.39
C ALA A 137 -22.35 4.85 4.00
N TYR A 138 -23.22 5.45 3.20
CA TYR A 138 -23.55 5.00 1.86
C TYR A 138 -22.70 5.71 0.82
N GLU A 139 -22.24 4.95 -0.16
CA GLU A 139 -21.58 5.41 -1.36
C GLU A 139 -22.61 6.00 -2.34
N PRO A 140 -22.16 6.74 -3.38
CA PRO A 140 -23.02 7.05 -4.53
C PRO A 140 -23.71 5.80 -5.07
N THR A 141 -24.87 5.99 -5.67
CA THR A 141 -25.72 4.88 -6.13
C THR A 141 -25.10 4.06 -7.23
N TYR A 142 -24.03 4.47 -7.91
CA TYR A 142 -23.42 3.72 -9.03
C TYR A 142 -24.44 3.10 -10.01
N ASP A 143 -25.53 3.85 -10.26
CA ASP A 143 -26.57 3.52 -11.23
C ASP A 143 -26.09 3.84 -12.66
N GLU A 144 -26.93 3.58 -13.66
CA GLU A 144 -26.62 3.86 -15.07
C GLU A 144 -26.25 5.33 -15.31
N GLN A 145 -26.92 6.27 -14.63
CA GLN A 145 -26.65 7.69 -14.78
C GLN A 145 -25.27 8.05 -14.22
N TYR A 146 -24.89 7.50 -13.08
CA TYR A 146 -23.54 7.67 -12.55
C TYR A 146 -22.50 7.06 -13.50
N LEU A 147 -22.71 5.82 -13.93
CA LEU A 147 -21.76 5.09 -14.79
C LEU A 147 -21.63 5.69 -16.19
N SER A 148 -22.64 6.41 -16.68
CA SER A 148 -22.52 7.18 -17.93
C SER A 148 -21.40 8.24 -17.91
N LYS A 149 -20.92 8.61 -16.71
CA LYS A 149 -19.82 9.57 -16.49
C LYS A 149 -18.49 8.89 -16.16
N VAL A 150 -18.46 7.55 -16.12
CA VAL A 150 -17.28 6.76 -15.78
C VAL A 150 -16.78 6.09 -17.05
N ASP A 151 -15.54 6.37 -17.42
CA ASP A 151 -14.85 5.54 -18.41
C ASP A 151 -14.33 4.30 -17.70
N TYR A 152 -15.16 3.25 -17.70
CA TYR A 152 -14.84 2.03 -16.98
C TYR A 152 -13.73 1.21 -17.66
N ASP A 153 -13.61 1.30 -18.99
CA ASP A 153 -12.53 0.65 -19.73
C ASP A 153 -11.18 1.27 -19.36
N LEU A 154 -11.12 2.61 -19.29
CA LEU A 154 -9.95 3.31 -18.79
C LEU A 154 -9.70 3.03 -17.29
N TRP A 155 -10.75 2.92 -16.47
CA TRP A 155 -10.58 2.56 -15.06
C TRP A 155 -9.96 1.16 -14.89
N LEU A 156 -10.43 0.17 -15.67
CA LEU A 156 -9.87 -1.18 -15.71
C LEU A 156 -8.40 -1.15 -16.15
N GLY A 157 -8.11 -0.41 -17.22
CA GLY A 157 -6.74 -0.23 -17.69
C GLY A 157 -6.03 -1.55 -17.99
N PRO A 158 -4.86 -1.82 -17.38
CA PRO A 158 -4.12 -3.06 -17.63
C PRO A 158 -4.70 -4.30 -16.92
N ALA A 159 -5.72 -4.14 -16.06
CA ALA A 159 -6.34 -5.27 -15.37
C ALA A 159 -7.21 -6.11 -16.33
N PRO A 160 -7.47 -7.41 -16.02
CA PRO A 160 -8.38 -8.23 -16.81
C PRO A 160 -9.75 -7.59 -17.00
N LYS A 161 -10.31 -7.68 -18.21
CA LYS A 161 -11.64 -7.15 -18.51
C LYS A 161 -12.70 -7.90 -17.71
N ARG A 162 -13.44 -7.17 -16.86
CA ARG A 162 -14.58 -7.69 -16.10
C ARG A 162 -15.79 -6.76 -16.27
N PRO A 163 -17.03 -7.27 -16.11
CA PRO A 163 -18.18 -6.40 -15.98
C PRO A 163 -18.04 -5.50 -14.75
N PHE A 164 -18.67 -4.31 -14.82
CA PHE A 164 -18.74 -3.41 -13.68
C PHE A 164 -19.36 -4.12 -12.47
N ASN A 165 -18.76 -3.93 -11.30
CA ASN A 165 -19.33 -4.36 -10.04
C ASN A 165 -18.86 -3.42 -8.93
N ARG A 166 -19.82 -2.93 -8.15
CA ARG A 166 -19.62 -2.03 -7.01
C ARG A 166 -18.63 -2.57 -5.97
N ASN A 167 -18.53 -3.89 -5.80
CA ASN A 167 -17.53 -4.52 -4.92
C ASN A 167 -16.10 -4.30 -5.37
N ARG A 168 -15.86 -4.13 -6.68
CA ARG A 168 -14.51 -3.97 -7.24
C ARG A 168 -14.18 -2.50 -7.50
N PHE A 169 -15.09 -1.57 -7.18
CA PHE A 169 -15.00 -0.16 -7.54
C PHE A 169 -14.73 0.72 -6.32
N HIS A 170 -14.02 1.84 -6.54
CA HIS A 170 -13.51 2.71 -5.46
C HIS A 170 -12.82 1.89 -4.36
N TYR A 171 -12.92 2.24 -3.08
CA TYR A 171 -12.06 1.68 -2.04
C TYR A 171 -11.97 0.14 -1.99
N ASN A 172 -13.02 -0.58 -2.39
CA ASN A 172 -13.03 -2.05 -2.31
C ASN A 172 -12.20 -2.77 -3.39
N TRP A 173 -11.65 -2.06 -4.39
CA TRP A 173 -10.70 -2.64 -5.34
C TRP A 173 -9.48 -3.26 -4.62
N HIS A 174 -9.12 -2.77 -3.42
CA HIS A 174 -8.02 -3.28 -2.61
C HIS A 174 -8.10 -4.80 -2.32
N TRP A 175 -9.31 -5.35 -2.28
CA TRP A 175 -9.60 -6.70 -1.78
C TRP A 175 -9.73 -7.76 -2.87
N HIS A 176 -9.45 -7.39 -4.13
CA HIS A 176 -9.62 -8.23 -5.31
C HIS A 176 -8.29 -8.33 -6.06
N TRP A 177 -7.89 -9.53 -6.47
CA TRP A 177 -6.55 -9.80 -7.00
C TRP A 177 -6.25 -9.08 -8.31
N ASP A 178 -7.27 -8.72 -9.09
CA ASP A 178 -7.08 -8.00 -10.36
C ASP A 178 -6.56 -6.57 -10.16
N TYR A 179 -6.80 -5.97 -9.00
CA TYR A 179 -6.54 -4.54 -8.76
C TYR A 179 -5.69 -4.29 -7.51
N GLY A 180 -5.83 -5.15 -6.49
CA GLY A 180 -5.25 -4.99 -5.18
C GLY A 180 -4.62 -6.27 -4.65
N ASN A 181 -4.14 -6.19 -3.41
CA ASN A 181 -3.32 -7.22 -2.77
C ASN A 181 -3.61 -7.27 -1.26
N GLY A 182 -4.83 -6.91 -0.88
CA GLY A 182 -5.32 -6.94 0.48
C GLY A 182 -4.61 -5.94 1.38
N ASP A 183 -4.66 -6.18 2.69
CA ASP A 183 -4.11 -5.23 3.66
C ASP A 183 -2.58 -5.19 3.66
N THR A 184 -1.94 -6.29 3.24
CA THR A 184 -0.50 -6.37 2.99
C THR A 184 -0.04 -5.34 1.97
N GLY A 185 -0.85 -4.99 0.98
CA GLY A 185 -0.54 -3.92 0.04
C GLY A 185 -1.23 -2.58 0.31
N ASN A 186 -2.37 -2.54 1.01
CA ASN A 186 -3.02 -1.29 1.41
C ASN A 186 -2.24 -0.58 2.53
N GLN A 187 -2.05 -1.26 3.65
CA GLN A 187 -1.41 -0.74 4.86
C GLN A 187 0.03 -1.23 5.02
N GLY A 188 0.32 -2.44 4.56
CA GLY A 188 1.63 -3.05 4.72
C GLY A 188 2.82 -2.26 4.18
N PRO A 189 2.74 -1.53 3.03
CA PRO A 189 3.90 -0.78 2.53
C PRO A 189 4.45 0.24 3.53
N HIS A 190 3.59 0.82 4.38
CA HIS A 190 4.02 1.73 5.44
C HIS A 190 4.97 1.04 6.42
N GLN A 191 4.65 -0.18 6.84
CA GLN A 191 5.41 -0.90 7.86
C GLN A 191 6.56 -1.72 7.27
N PHE A 192 6.42 -2.21 6.03
CA PHE A 192 7.54 -2.84 5.32
C PHE A 192 8.70 -1.86 5.12
N ASP A 193 8.38 -0.62 4.73
CA ASP A 193 9.38 0.40 4.50
C ASP A 193 10.18 0.71 5.78
N ILE A 194 9.49 0.98 6.89
CA ILE A 194 10.12 1.28 8.17
C ILE A 194 10.86 0.07 8.75
N ALA A 195 10.32 -1.14 8.63
CA ALA A 195 11.01 -2.37 9.04
C ALA A 195 12.34 -2.55 8.29
N ARG A 196 12.34 -2.41 6.96
CA ARG A 196 13.56 -2.53 6.15
C ARG A 196 14.55 -1.41 6.46
N TRP A 197 14.06 -0.20 6.71
CA TRP A 197 14.93 0.93 7.08
C TRP A 197 15.60 0.69 8.44
N GLY A 198 14.87 0.22 9.44
CA GLY A 198 15.43 -0.08 10.76
C GLY A 198 16.45 -1.23 10.73
N LEU A 199 16.23 -2.24 9.88
CA LEU A 199 17.22 -3.31 9.60
C LEU A 199 18.40 -2.85 8.73
N ASN A 200 18.40 -1.60 8.26
CA ASN A 200 19.40 -1.04 7.35
C ASN A 200 19.57 -1.85 6.05
N LYS A 201 18.44 -2.24 5.43
CA LYS A 201 18.42 -3.09 4.22
C LYS A 201 18.23 -2.30 2.94
N GLN A 202 19.13 -2.54 1.98
CA GLN A 202 19.04 -1.99 0.62
C GLN A 202 18.86 -3.08 -0.44
N GLU A 203 19.03 -4.34 -0.05
CA GLU A 203 18.92 -5.54 -0.85
C GLU A 203 17.58 -6.27 -0.64
N HIS A 204 17.25 -7.23 -1.51
CA HIS A 204 16.11 -8.12 -1.31
C HIS A 204 16.47 -9.28 -0.36
N PRO A 205 15.48 -9.85 0.35
CA PRO A 205 15.66 -11.08 1.11
C PRO A 205 15.99 -12.24 0.16
N THR A 206 16.78 -13.19 0.66
CA THR A 206 17.21 -14.40 -0.06
C THR A 206 16.14 -15.49 -0.04
N ARG A 207 15.26 -15.49 0.96
CA ARG A 207 14.18 -16.46 1.12
C ARG A 207 12.96 -15.81 1.74
N ILE A 208 11.79 -16.17 1.24
CA ILE A 208 10.49 -15.72 1.75
C ILE A 208 9.63 -16.96 2.01
N ARG A 209 8.96 -16.99 3.16
CA ARG A 209 7.87 -17.95 3.43
C ARG A 209 6.65 -17.17 3.84
N SER A 210 5.50 -17.48 3.25
CA SER A 210 4.23 -16.85 3.64
C SER A 210 3.13 -17.89 3.69
N VAL A 211 2.28 -17.77 4.71
CA VAL A 211 1.05 -18.53 4.86
C VAL A 211 -0.05 -17.58 5.28
N GLY A 212 -1.27 -17.83 4.84
CA GLY A 212 -2.41 -16.98 5.13
C GLY A 212 -3.67 -17.48 4.46
N GLY A 213 -4.78 -16.83 4.77
CA GLY A 213 -6.09 -17.15 4.25
C GLY A 213 -7.10 -16.05 4.57
N TYR A 214 -8.35 -16.31 4.18
CA TYR A 214 -9.50 -15.51 4.57
C TYR A 214 -10.26 -16.26 5.67
N PHE A 215 -10.49 -15.61 6.82
CA PHE A 215 -11.13 -16.22 7.99
C PHE A 215 -12.37 -15.47 8.47
N GLY A 216 -12.69 -14.33 7.86
CA GLY A 216 -13.92 -13.60 8.08
C GLY A 216 -15.18 -14.33 7.58
N PRO A 217 -16.37 -13.74 7.84
CA PRO A 217 -17.63 -14.26 7.33
C PRO A 217 -17.70 -14.16 5.80
N GLU A 218 -18.69 -14.79 5.19
CA GLU A 218 -18.84 -14.79 3.73
C GLU A 218 -18.83 -13.37 3.11
N ALA A 219 -17.85 -13.12 2.22
CA ALA A 219 -17.60 -11.82 1.61
C ALA A 219 -17.16 -11.96 0.14
N SER A 220 -17.15 -10.86 -0.63
CA SER A 220 -16.55 -10.85 -1.98
C SER A 220 -15.02 -10.70 -1.99
N GLN A 221 -14.40 -10.52 -0.83
CA GLN A 221 -12.95 -10.39 -0.71
C GLN A 221 -12.23 -11.67 -1.17
N GLU A 222 -11.23 -11.50 -2.03
CA GLU A 222 -10.43 -12.60 -2.59
C GLU A 222 -9.05 -12.71 -1.90
N THR A 223 -8.59 -11.61 -1.30
CA THR A 223 -7.26 -11.50 -0.68
C THR A 223 -7.27 -11.95 0.79
N PRO A 224 -6.17 -12.48 1.35
CA PRO A 224 -6.08 -12.85 2.75
C PRO A 224 -6.41 -11.68 3.69
N ASP A 225 -7.18 -11.95 4.74
CA ASP A 225 -7.36 -11.06 5.88
C ASP A 225 -6.39 -11.41 7.02
N VAL A 226 -5.89 -12.64 7.05
CA VAL A 226 -4.85 -13.10 7.97
C VAL A 226 -3.69 -13.67 7.18
N GLN A 227 -2.51 -13.11 7.35
CA GLN A 227 -1.28 -13.54 6.68
C GLN A 227 -0.08 -13.32 7.60
N THR A 228 0.83 -14.29 7.64
CA THR A 228 2.19 -14.08 8.15
C THR A 228 3.21 -14.35 7.06
N ALA A 229 4.25 -13.53 7.00
CA ALA A 229 5.33 -13.64 6.03
C ALA A 229 6.68 -13.40 6.71
N LEU A 230 7.61 -14.32 6.50
CA LEU A 230 8.99 -14.26 6.96
C LEU A 230 9.92 -14.01 5.79
N PHE A 231 10.82 -13.04 5.92
CA PHE A 231 11.79 -12.62 4.94
C PHE A 231 13.18 -12.73 5.56
N GLU A 232 14.03 -13.60 5.00
CA GLU A 232 15.37 -13.85 5.49
C GLU A 232 16.42 -13.19 4.59
N TYR A 233 17.31 -12.41 5.20
CA TYR A 233 18.43 -11.76 4.51
C TYR A 233 19.70 -12.61 4.57
N ALA A 234 20.64 -12.36 3.66
CA ALA A 234 21.87 -13.13 3.54
C ALA A 234 22.75 -13.07 4.80
N ASP A 235 22.67 -11.98 5.57
CA ASP A 235 23.39 -11.79 6.82
C ASP A 235 22.68 -12.41 8.04
N GLY A 236 21.61 -13.16 7.82
CA GLY A 236 20.84 -13.83 8.87
C GLY A 236 19.83 -12.94 9.61
N THR A 237 19.71 -11.66 9.25
CA THR A 237 18.61 -10.83 9.80
C THR A 237 17.25 -11.22 9.23
N ILE A 238 16.21 -11.04 10.03
CA ILE A 238 14.84 -11.48 9.72
C ILE A 238 13.89 -10.28 9.73
N LEU A 239 13.06 -10.18 8.71
CA LEU A 239 11.85 -9.35 8.75
C LEU A 239 10.65 -10.28 8.81
N GLU A 240 9.77 -10.09 9.79
CA GLU A 240 8.43 -10.68 9.77
C GLU A 240 7.39 -9.60 9.47
N PHE A 241 6.37 -9.94 8.70
CA PHE A 241 5.21 -9.09 8.51
C PHE A 241 3.94 -9.89 8.72
N ALA A 242 3.01 -9.32 9.48
CA ALA A 242 1.75 -9.98 9.78
C ALA A 242 0.55 -9.04 9.57
N THR A 243 -0.40 -9.52 8.77
CA THR A 243 -1.74 -8.94 8.58
C THR A 243 -2.73 -9.75 9.40
N ARG A 244 -3.57 -9.07 10.19
CA ARG A 244 -4.66 -9.68 10.96
C ARG A 244 -5.90 -8.78 10.90
N GLY A 245 -6.84 -9.15 10.05
CA GLY A 245 -8.12 -8.48 9.82
C GLY A 245 -9.24 -8.91 10.78
N GLU A 246 -9.01 -10.00 11.52
CA GLU A 246 -9.95 -10.56 12.50
C GLU A 246 -9.60 -10.15 13.94
N ALA A 247 -10.42 -10.62 14.89
CA ALA A 247 -10.18 -10.41 16.31
C ALA A 247 -8.76 -10.87 16.71
N THR A 248 -7.99 -9.97 17.31
CA THR A 248 -6.59 -10.23 17.66
C THR A 248 -6.11 -9.34 18.80
N ASN A 249 -5.09 -9.82 19.51
CA ASN A 249 -4.39 -9.10 20.56
C ASN A 249 -3.39 -8.08 19.97
N ASP A 250 -2.92 -7.19 20.84
CA ASP A 250 -1.78 -6.32 20.56
C ASP A 250 -0.48 -7.12 20.71
N GLU A 251 0.56 -6.74 19.97
CA GLU A 251 1.91 -7.26 20.18
C GLU A 251 2.78 -6.17 20.83
N GLY A 252 3.18 -6.44 22.08
CA GLY A 252 3.64 -5.38 22.98
C GLY A 252 2.50 -4.41 23.29
N THR A 253 2.60 -3.20 22.78
CA THR A 253 1.55 -2.16 22.86
C THR A 253 1.04 -1.74 21.47
N GLN A 254 1.39 -2.49 20.42
CA GLN A 254 1.17 -2.11 19.03
C GLN A 254 0.22 -3.06 18.32
N ARG A 255 -0.67 -2.48 17.52
CA ARG A 255 -1.50 -3.19 16.51
C ARG A 255 -1.05 -2.88 15.09
N ILE A 256 -0.70 -1.63 14.85
CA ILE A 256 -0.13 -1.17 13.59
C ILE A 256 1.17 -0.46 13.95
N GLY A 257 2.25 -0.83 13.26
CA GLY A 257 3.58 -0.29 13.56
C GLY A 257 4.69 -1.29 13.31
N ASN A 258 5.83 -1.02 13.92
CA ASN A 258 7.01 -1.87 13.84
C ASN A 258 7.58 -2.20 15.20
N LEU A 259 8.09 -3.42 15.36
CA LEU A 259 8.96 -3.82 16.46
C LEU A 259 10.34 -4.19 15.92
N PHE A 260 11.38 -3.86 16.67
CA PHE A 260 12.77 -4.14 16.33
C PHE A 260 13.45 -4.78 17.52
N TYR A 261 14.18 -5.86 17.28
CA TYR A 261 14.88 -6.62 18.31
C TYR A 261 16.37 -6.58 18.04
N GLY A 262 17.12 -6.17 19.06
CA GLY A 262 18.57 -6.09 19.03
C GLY A 262 19.20 -6.87 20.18
N THR A 263 20.52 -6.97 20.14
CA THR A 263 21.28 -7.79 21.11
C THR A 263 21.23 -7.28 22.56
N THR A 264 20.84 -6.02 22.80
CA THR A 264 20.79 -5.43 24.15
C THR A 264 19.43 -4.86 24.53
N GLY A 265 18.44 -4.95 23.64
CA GLY A 265 17.13 -4.34 23.85
C GLY A 265 16.21 -4.45 22.64
N TRP A 266 15.08 -3.76 22.69
CA TRP A 266 14.11 -3.70 21.60
C TRP A 266 13.44 -2.33 21.52
N VAL A 267 12.90 -2.02 20.34
CA VAL A 267 12.22 -0.75 20.03
C VAL A 267 10.86 -1.04 19.40
N TRP A 268 9.86 -0.20 19.69
CA TRP A 268 8.68 -0.10 18.85
C TRP A 268 8.53 1.29 18.26
N VAL A 269 7.92 1.36 17.07
CA VAL A 269 7.48 2.59 16.39
C VAL A 269 5.99 2.41 16.05
N ASP A 270 5.14 3.38 16.40
CA ASP A 270 3.71 3.29 16.14
C ASP A 270 3.36 3.46 14.65
N GLY A 271 2.18 2.97 14.25
CA GLY A 271 1.76 2.94 12.84
C GLY A 271 1.68 4.30 12.16
N ASP A 272 1.42 5.37 12.92
CA ASP A 272 1.37 6.75 12.44
C ASP A 272 2.77 7.40 12.37
N GLY A 273 3.80 6.75 12.92
CA GLY A 273 5.15 7.25 13.01
C GLY A 273 5.28 8.49 13.91
N ARG A 274 4.45 8.61 14.93
CA ARG A 274 4.41 9.75 15.87
C ARG A 274 5.13 9.44 17.17
N LYS A 275 5.23 8.18 17.55
CA LYS A 275 5.83 7.74 18.81
C LYS A 275 6.74 6.54 18.59
N TRP A 276 7.76 6.45 19.43
CA TRP A 276 8.62 5.30 19.53
C TRP A 276 9.12 5.16 20.97
N GLN A 277 9.52 3.95 21.35
CA GLN A 277 10.11 3.71 22.66
C GLN A 277 11.09 2.55 22.58
N SER A 278 12.19 2.65 23.34
CA SER A 278 13.19 1.60 23.54
C SER A 278 13.09 0.97 24.93
N TYR A 279 13.48 -0.29 25.03
CA TYR A 279 13.60 -1.03 26.29
C TYR A 279 14.93 -1.78 26.30
N PHE A 280 15.58 -1.83 27.47
CA PHE A 280 16.91 -2.41 27.64
C PHE A 280 16.90 -3.57 28.64
N GLY A 281 17.80 -4.52 28.43
CA GLY A 281 18.06 -5.63 29.35
C GLY A 281 17.00 -6.74 29.33
N HIS A 282 17.29 -7.82 30.06
CA HIS A 282 16.26 -8.78 30.45
C HIS A 282 15.50 -8.16 31.63
N LYS A 283 14.16 -8.13 31.57
CA LYS A 283 13.39 -7.91 32.80
C LYS A 283 13.78 -9.04 33.76
N ASN A 284 14.41 -8.69 34.87
CA ASN A 284 14.43 -9.54 36.06
C ASN A 284 13.03 -9.57 36.67
#